data_AF-A0A218ZVM5-F1
#
_entry.id   AF-A0A218ZVM5-F1
#
_cell.length_a   1.000
_cell.length_b   1.000
_cell.length_c   1.000
_cell.angle_alpha   90.00
_cell.angle_beta   90.00
_cell.angle_gamma   90.00
#
_symmetry.space_group_name_H-M   'P 1'
#
loop_
_entity.id
_entity.type
_entity.pdbx_description
1 polymer ?
#
loop_
_entity_poly.entity_id
_entity_poly.type
_entity_poly.pdbx_seq_one_letter_code
_entity_poly.pdbx_strand_id
1 'polypeptide(L)'
;MADLAEILIVEHLAIKNSRWILEKPYNSEDFMRFHSYVKSCHIEIEEKICFPILEAHSFPDSAKFKERAERIKADHKLIDTLALNIIRWGDEENMGLVAERIPLFFRLLVDHNASEETDLFPRWDSMDPGEIKASMGDALSIIGSFGEKEYIMAVGLNEKSFHYLFRSGNR
;
A
#
# COMPACT_ATOMS: atom_id res chain seq x y z
N MET A 1 16.38 1.95 -12.26
CA MET A 1 15.38 3.05 -12.20
C MET A 1 14.20 2.43 -11.51
N ALA A 2 13.54 3.13 -10.58
CA ALA A 2 12.54 2.51 -9.73
C ALA A 2 11.52 1.72 -10.56
N ASP A 3 11.42 0.42 -10.27
CA ASP A 3 10.30 -0.41 -10.73
C ASP A 3 9.15 -0.38 -9.72
N LEU A 4 8.04 -1.06 -10.06
CA LEU A 4 6.84 -1.04 -9.23
C LEU A 4 7.08 -1.63 -7.84
N ALA A 5 7.85 -2.71 -7.73
CA ALA A 5 8.14 -3.32 -6.43
C ALA A 5 9.01 -2.39 -5.59
N GLU A 6 10.00 -1.73 -6.18
CA GLU A 6 10.81 -0.71 -5.49
C GLU A 6 9.94 0.47 -5.00
N ILE A 7 8.93 0.90 -5.76
CA ILE A 7 7.97 1.92 -5.31
C ILE A 7 7.13 1.41 -4.14
N LEU A 8 6.55 0.21 -4.23
CA LEU A 8 5.74 -0.36 -3.14
C LEU A 8 6.57 -0.53 -1.86
N ILE A 9 7.85 -0.91 -1.96
CA ILE A 9 8.76 -0.96 -0.81
C ILE A 9 8.96 0.44 -0.18
N VAL A 10 9.07 1.49 -0.99
CA VAL A 10 9.14 2.87 -0.47
C VAL A 10 7.83 3.25 0.25
N GLU A 11 6.69 2.85 -0.29
CA GLU A 11 5.38 3.04 0.34
C GLU A 11 5.27 2.27 1.67
N HIS A 12 5.76 1.04 1.73
CA HIS A 12 5.81 0.24 2.96
C HIS A 12 6.67 0.91 4.03
N LEU A 13 7.82 1.46 3.64
CA LEU A 13 8.67 2.23 4.53
C LEU A 13 7.95 3.48 5.04
N ALA A 14 7.21 4.19 4.18
CA ALA A 14 6.41 5.33 4.62
C ALA A 14 5.33 4.91 5.62
N ILE A 15 4.54 3.89 5.31
CA ILE A 15 3.52 3.29 6.18
C ILE A 15 4.10 2.90 7.54
N LYS A 16 5.24 2.23 7.55
CA LYS A 16 5.93 1.82 8.79
C LYS A 16 6.35 3.01 9.65
N ASN A 17 6.69 4.14 9.03
CA ASN A 17 7.07 5.39 9.68
C ASN A 17 5.89 6.32 9.96
N SER A 18 4.67 5.98 9.55
CA SER A 18 3.45 6.74 9.85
C SER A 18 2.98 6.64 11.31
N ARG A 19 3.87 6.20 12.21
CA ARG A 19 3.65 6.14 13.66
C ARG A 19 3.37 7.50 14.29
N TRP A 20 3.63 8.61 13.60
CA TRP A 20 3.20 9.94 14.05
C TRP A 20 1.68 10.05 14.27
N ILE A 21 0.88 9.18 13.63
CA ILE A 21 -0.56 9.03 13.88
C ILE A 21 -0.84 8.47 15.29
N LEU A 22 0.12 7.75 15.88
CA LEU A 22 0.07 7.19 17.24
C LEU A 22 0.55 8.17 18.32
N GLU A 23 1.39 9.14 17.95
CA GLU A 23 2.15 9.97 18.91
C GLU A 23 1.41 11.23 19.35
N LYS A 24 0.21 11.47 18.82
CA LYS A 24 -0.67 12.59 19.16
C LYS A 24 -1.98 12.06 19.71
N PRO A 25 -2.78 12.87 20.46
CA PRO A 25 -4.19 12.54 20.61
C PRO A 25 -4.79 12.23 19.24
N TYR A 26 -5.61 11.19 19.17
CA TYR A 26 -6.21 10.74 17.91
C TYR A 26 -6.80 11.90 17.13
N ASN A 27 -6.38 12.02 15.86
CA ASN A 27 -6.96 12.94 14.90
C ASN A 27 -7.67 12.12 13.83
N SER A 28 -9.00 12.18 13.83
CA SER A 28 -9.84 11.42 12.88
C SER A 28 -9.53 11.80 11.43
N GLU A 29 -9.30 13.08 11.15
CA GLU A 29 -8.99 13.56 9.80
C GLU A 29 -7.67 12.97 9.29
N ASP A 30 -6.61 12.99 10.11
CA ASP A 30 -5.31 12.44 9.73
C ASP A 30 -5.41 10.92 9.51
N PHE A 31 -6.14 10.21 10.36
CA PHE A 31 -6.35 8.77 10.22
C PHE A 31 -7.16 8.42 8.96
N MET A 32 -8.23 9.16 8.68
CA MET A 32 -9.04 8.99 7.45
C MET A 32 -8.22 9.27 6.19
N ARG A 33 -7.37 10.30 6.19
CA ARG A 33 -6.48 10.61 5.07
C ARG A 33 -5.45 9.49 4.85
N PHE A 34 -4.85 8.98 5.94
CA PHE A 34 -3.95 7.84 5.86
C PHE A 34 -4.64 6.59 5.34
N HIS A 35 -5.82 6.26 5.87
CA HIS A 35 -6.62 5.12 5.41
C HIS A 35 -7.00 5.26 3.93
N SER A 36 -7.40 6.46 3.48
CA SER A 36 -7.70 6.73 2.07
C SER A 36 -6.48 6.52 1.17
N TYR A 37 -5.29 6.95 1.59
CA TYR A 37 -4.05 6.64 0.87
C TYR A 37 -3.80 5.12 0.77
N VAL A 38 -3.88 4.41 1.89
CA VAL A 38 -3.66 2.95 1.92
C VAL A 38 -4.68 2.24 1.01
N LYS A 39 -5.97 2.59 1.11
CA LYS A 39 -7.04 1.88 0.41
C LYS A 39 -7.17 2.25 -1.06
N SER A 40 -7.13 3.54 -1.38
CA SER A 40 -7.46 4.06 -2.71
C SER A 40 -6.23 4.26 -3.60
N CYS A 41 -5.02 4.11 -3.06
CA CYS A 41 -3.79 4.23 -3.83
C CYS A 41 -2.93 2.97 -3.70
N HIS A 42 -2.41 2.68 -2.51
CA HIS A 42 -1.46 1.58 -2.29
C HIS A 42 -2.06 0.20 -2.62
N ILE A 43 -3.14 -0.19 -1.92
CA ILE A 43 -3.85 -1.46 -2.17
C ILE A 43 -4.41 -1.53 -3.60
N GLU A 44 -4.83 -0.39 -4.15
CA GLU A 44 -5.37 -0.32 -5.50
C GLU A 44 -4.30 -0.65 -6.55
N ILE A 45 -3.07 -0.14 -6.38
CA ILE A 45 -1.92 -0.49 -7.22
C ILE A 45 -1.63 -1.99 -7.12
N GLU A 46 -1.65 -2.55 -5.91
CA GLU A 46 -1.38 -3.96 -5.69
C GLU A 46 -2.42 -4.86 -6.35
N GLU A 47 -3.70 -4.63 -6.08
CA GLU A 47 -4.80 -5.48 -6.56
C GLU A 47 -5.07 -5.33 -8.05
N LYS A 48 -4.81 -4.15 -8.65
CA LYS A 48 -5.06 -3.92 -10.08
C LYS A 48 -3.86 -4.15 -10.98
N ILE A 49 -2.65 -4.08 -10.44
CA ILE A 49 -1.42 -4.13 -11.24
C ILE A 49 -0.50 -5.23 -10.75
N CYS A 50 0.02 -5.12 -9.52
CA CYS A 50 1.07 -6.01 -9.02
C CYS A 50 0.62 -7.49 -8.98
N PHE A 51 -0.48 -7.77 -8.28
CA PHE A 51 -0.95 -9.15 -8.11
C PHE A 51 -1.42 -9.77 -9.42
N PRO A 52 -2.21 -9.09 -10.28
CA PRO A 52 -2.59 -9.66 -11.56
C PRO A 52 -1.40 -10.03 -12.46
N ILE A 53 -0.37 -9.18 -12.51
CA ILE A 53 0.85 -9.46 -13.30
C ILE A 53 1.56 -10.71 -12.75
N LEU A 54 1.78 -10.77 -11.43
CA LEU A 54 2.42 -11.92 -10.82
C LEU A 54 1.60 -13.20 -10.99
N GLU A 55 0.27 -13.15 -10.86
CA GLU A 55 -0.61 -14.31 -11.00
C GLU A 55 -0.72 -14.84 -12.44
N ALA A 56 -0.51 -13.96 -13.42
CA ALA A 56 -0.45 -14.32 -14.84
C ALA A 56 0.87 -15.04 -15.19
N HIS A 57 1.93 -14.80 -14.42
CA HIS A 57 3.23 -15.43 -14.64
C HIS A 57 3.26 -16.91 -14.19
N SER A 58 3.99 -17.74 -14.94
CA SER A 58 4.07 -19.18 -14.67
C SER A 58 5.25 -19.51 -13.77
N PHE A 59 5.02 -19.53 -12.46
CA PHE A 59 6.03 -19.97 -11.48
C PHE A 59 5.98 -21.49 -11.25
N PRO A 60 7.11 -22.15 -10.91
CA PRO A 60 7.12 -23.56 -10.53
C PRO A 60 6.15 -23.92 -9.39
N ASP A 61 5.85 -22.97 -8.49
CA ASP A 61 4.95 -23.12 -7.36
C ASP A 61 3.63 -22.32 -7.51
N SER A 62 3.20 -22.04 -8.74
CA SER A 62 2.04 -21.17 -9.07
C SER A 62 0.79 -21.42 -8.23
N ALA A 63 0.44 -22.66 -7.92
CA ALA A 63 -0.74 -22.97 -7.10
C ALA A 63 -0.60 -22.45 -5.66
N LYS A 64 0.57 -22.64 -5.03
CA LYS A 64 0.87 -22.12 -3.69
C LYS A 64 0.98 -20.60 -3.69
N PHE A 65 1.53 -20.03 -4.77
CA PHE A 65 1.61 -18.58 -4.93
C PHE A 65 0.22 -17.96 -4.96
N LYS A 66 -0.71 -18.50 -5.77
CA LYS A 66 -2.10 -18.02 -5.83
C LYS A 66 -2.81 -18.09 -4.49
N GLU A 67 -2.63 -19.16 -3.73
CA GLU A 67 -3.19 -19.26 -2.37
C GLU A 67 -2.65 -18.16 -1.43
N ARG A 68 -1.35 -17.87 -1.50
CA ARG A 68 -0.74 -16.77 -0.72
C ARG A 68 -1.24 -15.40 -1.16
N ALA A 69 -1.35 -15.16 -2.47
CA ALA A 69 -1.87 -13.90 -3.01
C ALA A 69 -3.34 -13.68 -2.58
N GLU A 70 -4.18 -14.72 -2.63
CA GLU A 70 -5.57 -14.62 -2.16
C GLU A 70 -5.66 -14.36 -0.64
N ARG A 71 -4.76 -14.95 0.16
CA ARG A 71 -4.67 -14.64 1.59
C ARG A 71 -4.29 -13.17 1.82
N ILE A 72 -3.31 -12.65 1.08
CA ILE A 72 -2.87 -11.24 1.16
C ILE A 72 -4.02 -10.29 0.78
N LYS A 73 -4.74 -10.57 -0.33
CA LYS A 73 -5.96 -9.82 -0.70
C LYS A 73 -7.06 -9.89 0.38
N ALA A 74 -7.17 -11.01 1.09
CA ALA A 74 -8.12 -11.12 2.20
C ALA A 74 -7.70 -10.23 3.39
N ASP A 75 -6.40 -10.12 3.66
CA ASP A 75 -5.87 -9.22 4.69
C ASP A 75 -6.19 -7.75 4.38
N HIS A 76 -6.15 -7.31 3.12
CA HIS A 76 -6.61 -5.97 2.71
C HIS A 76 -8.02 -5.65 3.21
N LYS A 77 -8.95 -6.60 3.04
CA LYS A 77 -10.34 -6.44 3.48
C LYS A 77 -10.46 -6.37 5.00
N LEU A 78 -9.66 -7.14 5.72
CA LEU A 78 -9.63 -7.13 7.19
C LEU A 78 -9.07 -5.81 7.73
N ILE A 79 -7.97 -5.33 7.14
CA ILE A 79 -7.34 -4.04 7.49
C ILE A 79 -8.31 -2.88 7.20
N ASP A 80 -8.94 -2.88 6.04
CA ASP A 80 -9.95 -1.88 5.65
C ASP A 80 -11.14 -1.87 6.62
N THR A 81 -11.66 -3.05 6.96
CA THR A 81 -12.75 -3.20 7.93
C THR A 81 -12.36 -2.66 9.30
N LEU A 82 -11.13 -2.93 9.77
CA LEU A 82 -10.64 -2.42 11.05
C LEU A 82 -10.51 -0.90 11.02
N ALA A 83 -10.00 -0.31 9.94
CA ALA A 83 -9.92 1.15 9.79
C ALA A 83 -11.30 1.81 9.82
N LEU A 84 -12.27 1.28 9.08
CA LEU A 84 -13.64 1.80 9.09
C LEU A 84 -14.30 1.71 10.47
N ASN A 85 -14.03 0.64 11.21
CA ASN A 85 -14.50 0.53 12.60
C ASN A 85 -13.84 1.56 13.52
N ILE A 86 -12.53 1.81 13.37
CA ILE A 86 -11.82 2.84 14.14
C ILE A 86 -12.40 4.23 13.87
N ILE A 87 -12.64 4.57 12.60
CA ILE A 87 -13.28 5.83 12.21
C ILE A 87 -14.65 5.96 12.88
N ARG A 88 -15.50 4.93 12.76
CA ARG A 88 -16.82 4.91 13.40
C ARG A 88 -16.74 5.10 14.91
N TRP A 89 -15.82 4.42 15.60
CA TRP A 89 -15.65 4.60 17.05
C TRP A 89 -15.15 6.00 17.42
N GLY A 90 -14.36 6.64 16.56
CA GLY A 90 -13.98 8.04 16.69
C GLY A 90 -15.20 8.96 16.62
N ASP A 91 -16.09 8.75 15.65
CA ASP A 91 -17.33 9.52 15.48
C ASP A 91 -18.33 9.30 16.62
N GLU A 92 -18.32 8.10 17.22
CA GLU A 92 -19.11 7.73 18.41
C GLU A 92 -18.49 8.21 19.74
N GLU A 93 -17.39 8.98 19.70
CA GLU A 93 -16.61 9.44 20.86
C GLU A 93 -16.08 8.30 21.76
N ASN A 94 -15.98 7.08 21.23
CA ASN A 94 -15.51 5.90 21.96
C ASN A 94 -13.98 5.81 21.93
N MET A 95 -13.33 6.80 22.53
CA MET A 95 -11.87 6.97 22.50
C MET A 95 -11.11 5.82 23.17
N GLY A 96 -11.75 5.07 24.08
CA GLY A 96 -11.16 3.88 24.68
C GLY A 96 -10.90 2.78 23.65
N LEU A 97 -11.88 2.49 22.78
CA LEU A 97 -11.71 1.52 21.69
C LEU A 97 -10.73 2.02 20.64
N VAL A 98 -10.80 3.31 20.28
CA VAL A 98 -9.87 3.92 19.32
C VAL A 98 -8.42 3.75 19.79
N ALA A 99 -8.14 4.10 21.05
CA ALA A 99 -6.81 3.98 21.64
C ALA A 99 -6.29 2.53 21.70
N GLU A 100 -7.17 1.56 21.94
CA GLU A 100 -6.81 0.13 21.95
C GLU A 100 -6.55 -0.40 20.52
N ARG A 101 -7.32 0.06 19.53
CA ARG A 101 -7.40 -0.58 18.21
C ARG A 101 -6.48 0.02 17.16
N ILE A 102 -6.12 1.30 17.28
CA ILE A 102 -5.15 1.92 16.37
C ILE A 102 -3.78 1.20 16.39
N PRO A 103 -3.16 0.89 17.55
CA PRO A 103 -1.91 0.13 17.57
C PRO A 103 -2.01 -1.25 16.91
N LEU A 104 -3.16 -1.91 17.07
CA LEU A 104 -3.44 -3.18 16.41
C LEU A 104 -3.50 -3.02 14.88
N PHE A 105 -4.20 -1.99 14.39
CA PHE A 105 -4.28 -1.67 12.96
C PHE A 105 -2.90 -1.49 12.34
N PHE A 106 -2.04 -0.65 12.94
CA PHE A 106 -0.68 -0.44 12.42
C PHE A 106 0.19 -1.69 12.48
N ARG A 107 0.06 -2.50 13.54
CA ARG A 107 0.78 -3.78 13.62
C ARG A 107 0.36 -4.71 12.48
N LEU A 108 -0.95 -4.89 12.28
CA LEU A 108 -1.46 -5.75 11.21
C LEU A 108 -1.02 -5.27 9.83
N LEU A 109 -1.08 -3.96 9.57
CA LEU A 109 -0.62 -3.38 8.31
C LEU A 109 0.89 -3.62 8.11
N VAL A 110 1.73 -3.38 9.11
CA VAL A 110 3.17 -3.64 8.98
C VAL A 110 3.49 -5.14 8.79
N ASP A 111 2.81 -6.02 9.51
CA ASP A 111 3.01 -7.48 9.39
C ASP A 111 2.54 -7.99 8.01
N HIS A 112 1.48 -7.39 7.46
CA HIS A 112 0.98 -7.65 6.13
C HIS A 112 2.00 -7.23 5.05
N ASN A 113 2.47 -5.98 5.10
CA ASN A 113 3.50 -5.44 4.19
C ASN A 113 4.79 -6.29 4.22
N ALA A 114 5.21 -6.76 5.40
CA ALA A 114 6.37 -7.64 5.54
C ALA A 114 6.15 -9.01 4.87
N SER A 115 4.91 -9.51 4.86
CA SER A 115 4.56 -10.74 4.17
C SER A 115 4.66 -10.57 2.66
N GLU A 116 4.22 -9.43 2.11
CA GLU A 116 4.34 -9.13 0.67
C GLU A 116 5.79 -8.95 0.23
N GLU A 117 6.59 -8.24 1.02
CA GLU A 117 8.03 -8.09 0.78
C GLU A 117 8.77 -9.43 0.73
N THR A 118 8.26 -10.43 1.47
CA THR A 118 8.86 -11.77 1.52
C THR A 118 8.29 -12.71 0.46
N ASP A 119 6.98 -12.67 0.23
CA ASP A 119 6.25 -13.65 -0.59
C ASP A 119 5.97 -13.15 -2.03
N LEU A 120 5.91 -11.85 -2.28
CA LEU A 120 5.50 -11.31 -3.58
C LEU A 120 6.65 -10.61 -4.30
N PHE A 121 7.24 -9.57 -3.71
CA PHE A 121 8.19 -8.70 -4.38
C PHE A 121 9.46 -9.40 -4.92
N PRO A 122 10.02 -10.45 -4.28
CA PRO A 122 11.16 -11.17 -4.84
C PRO A 122 10.87 -11.84 -6.18
N ARG A 123 9.59 -12.10 -6.50
CA ARG A 123 9.18 -12.66 -7.80
C ARG A 123 9.16 -11.61 -8.90
N TRP A 124 9.07 -10.32 -8.54
CA TRP A 124 9.03 -9.21 -9.49
C TRP A 124 10.29 -9.12 -10.38
N ASP A 125 11.46 -9.46 -9.82
CA ASP A 125 12.75 -9.45 -10.53
C ASP A 125 12.80 -10.43 -11.74
N SER A 126 11.89 -11.41 -11.77
CA SER A 126 11.78 -12.37 -12.87
C SER A 126 10.79 -11.98 -13.98
N MET A 127 10.12 -10.84 -13.86
CA MET A 127 9.12 -10.38 -14.83
C MET A 127 9.76 -9.84 -16.12
N ASP A 128 8.97 -9.81 -17.19
CA ASP A 128 9.42 -9.23 -18.45
C ASP A 128 9.68 -7.72 -18.29
N PRO A 129 10.82 -7.19 -18.80
CA PRO A 129 11.11 -5.76 -18.68
C PRO A 129 10.06 -4.84 -19.30
N GLY A 130 9.33 -5.30 -20.32
CA GLY A 130 8.21 -4.58 -20.92
C GLY A 130 7.01 -4.48 -19.98
N GLU A 131 6.66 -5.56 -19.29
CA GLU A 131 5.60 -5.59 -18.27
C GLU A 131 5.95 -4.68 -17.08
N ILE A 132 7.20 -4.78 -16.59
CA ILE A 132 7.71 -3.91 -15.52
C ILE A 132 7.64 -2.42 -15.92
N LYS A 133 7.95 -2.09 -17.17
CA LYS A 133 7.85 -0.71 -17.64
C LYS A 133 6.40 -0.25 -17.72
N ALA A 134 5.50 -1.07 -18.28
CA ALA A 134 4.09 -0.73 -18.45
C ALA A 134 3.40 -0.51 -17.10
N SER A 135 3.71 -1.35 -16.11
CA SER A 135 3.11 -1.27 -14.77
C SER A 135 3.35 0.07 -14.07
N MET A 136 4.48 0.74 -14.36
CA MET A 136 4.78 2.07 -13.84
C MET A 136 3.85 3.16 -14.37
N GLY A 137 3.44 3.06 -15.64
CA GLY A 137 2.48 3.98 -16.24
C GLY A 137 1.09 3.83 -15.63
N ASP A 138 0.67 2.59 -15.41
CA ASP A 138 -0.61 2.27 -14.76
C ASP A 138 -0.63 2.73 -13.30
N ALA A 139 0.47 2.52 -12.57
CA ALA A 139 0.60 3.00 -11.19
C ALA A 139 0.51 4.52 -11.11
N LEU A 140 1.16 5.25 -12.02
CA LEU A 140 1.04 6.72 -12.13
C LEU A 140 -0.41 7.17 -12.40
N SER A 141 -1.17 6.42 -13.18
CA SER A 141 -2.59 6.73 -13.43
C SER A 141 -3.43 6.60 -12.16
N ILE A 142 -3.17 5.57 -11.34
CA ILE A 142 -3.83 5.39 -10.03
C ILE A 142 -3.42 6.51 -9.07
N ILE A 143 -2.13 6.82 -8.97
CA ILE A 143 -1.62 7.93 -8.14
C ILE A 143 -2.24 9.26 -8.57
N GLY A 144 -2.31 9.54 -9.87
CA GLY A 144 -2.91 10.74 -10.42
C GLY A 144 -4.41 10.84 -10.11
N SER A 145 -5.12 9.71 -10.13
CA SER A 145 -6.54 9.64 -9.77
C SER A 145 -6.79 9.85 -8.28
N PHE A 146 -5.90 9.33 -7.42
CA PHE A 146 -5.92 9.57 -5.97
C PHE A 146 -5.61 11.02 -5.62
N GLY A 147 -4.63 11.61 -6.31
CA GLY A 147 -4.11 12.95 -6.07
C GLY A 147 -2.60 12.90 -5.82
N GLU A 148 -1.83 13.44 -6.77
CA GLU A 148 -0.36 13.40 -6.70
C GLU A 148 0.18 14.12 -5.44
N LYS A 149 -0.44 15.23 -5.04
CA LYS A 149 0.00 15.98 -3.85
C LYS A 149 -0.25 15.19 -2.57
N GLU A 150 -1.41 14.58 -2.48
CA GLU A 150 -1.84 13.72 -1.38
C GLU A 150 -0.92 12.50 -1.27
N TYR A 151 -0.56 11.89 -2.39
CA TYR A 151 0.41 10.81 -2.46
C TYR A 151 1.80 11.25 -1.95
N ILE A 152 2.32 12.36 -2.49
CA ILE A 152 3.62 12.92 -2.08
C ILE A 152 3.65 13.17 -0.57
N MET A 153 2.57 13.73 -0.02
CA MET A 153 2.45 13.97 1.41
C MET A 153 2.39 12.66 2.22
N ALA A 154 1.59 11.69 1.80
CA ALA A 154 1.42 10.42 2.50
C ALA A 154 2.71 9.59 2.53
N VAL A 155 3.44 9.55 1.41
CA VAL A 155 4.72 8.83 1.28
C VAL A 155 5.89 9.62 1.90
N GLY A 156 5.73 10.93 2.12
CA GLY A 156 6.77 11.78 2.68
C GLY A 156 7.86 12.17 1.67
N LEU A 157 7.48 12.28 0.39
CA LEU A 157 8.38 12.71 -0.69
C LEU A 157 8.33 14.22 -0.86
N ASN A 158 9.29 14.76 -1.61
CA ASN A 158 9.13 16.06 -2.28
C ASN A 158 8.90 15.85 -3.78
N GLU A 159 8.35 16.84 -4.47
CA GLU A 159 8.03 16.79 -5.91
C GLU A 159 9.22 16.33 -6.78
N LYS A 160 10.43 16.80 -6.47
CA LYS A 160 11.65 16.40 -7.22
C LYS A 160 11.96 14.92 -7.04
N SER A 161 11.77 14.38 -5.84
CA SER A 161 11.99 12.96 -5.53
C SER A 161 10.92 12.10 -6.18
N PHE A 162 9.66 12.54 -6.18
CA PHE A 162 8.57 11.92 -6.91
C PHE A 162 8.90 11.82 -8.41
N HIS A 163 9.21 12.93 -9.07
CA HIS A 163 9.57 12.90 -10.49
C HIS A 163 10.84 12.07 -10.79
N TYR A 164 11.80 12.01 -9.86
CA TYR A 164 12.98 11.16 -10.00
C TYR A 164 12.62 9.66 -9.98
N LEU A 165 11.77 9.25 -9.04
CA LEU A 165 11.30 7.86 -8.88
C LEU A 165 10.46 7.44 -10.09
N PHE A 166 9.51 8.26 -10.52
CA PHE A 166 8.53 7.91 -11.56
C PHE A 166 8.92 8.27 -13.00
N ARG A 167 10.18 8.67 -13.25
CA ARG A 167 10.63 9.07 -14.60
C ARG A 167 10.55 7.97 -15.68
N SER A 168 10.44 6.69 -15.28
CA SER A 168 10.23 5.53 -16.15
C SER A 168 8.83 5.49 -16.74
N GLY A 169 7.82 5.88 -15.95
CA GLY A 169 6.41 5.85 -16.36
C GLY A 169 5.98 7.02 -17.25
N ASN A 170 6.80 8.09 -17.32
CA ASN A 170 6.53 9.29 -18.11
C ASN A 170 7.07 9.22 -19.56
N ARG A 171 7.55 8.06 -20.05
CA ARG A 171 8.23 7.91 -21.35
C ARG A 171 7.68 6.80 -22.23
#